data_AF-A0A357A680-F1
#
_entry.id   AF-A0A357A680-F1
#
_cell.length_a   1.000
_cell.length_b   1.000
_cell.length_c   1.000
_cell.angle_alpha   90.00
_cell.angle_beta   90.00
_cell.angle_gamma   90.00
#
_symmetry.space_group_name_H-M   'P 1'
#
loop_
_entity.id
_entity.type
_entity.pdbx_description
1 polymer ?
#
loop_
_entity_poly.entity_id
_entity_poly.type
_entity_poly.pdbx_seq_one_letter_code
_entity_poly.pdbx_strand_id
1 'polypeptide(L)' 'MGWHHKSAMNQKDFMKAVGFNEGTYRRWINERTVPKYTAEQLAAICEVCRIDGNTLLDFLAGEIDLEELPNN' A
#
# COMPACT_ATOMS: atom_id res chain seq x y z
N MET A 1 8.27 -19.77 -18.10
CA MET A 1 9.32 -19.21 -17.23
C MET A 1 8.66 -18.16 -16.36
N GLY A 2 8.74 -18.33 -15.03
CA GLY A 2 7.88 -17.64 -14.07
C GLY A 2 8.16 -16.13 -13.97
N TRP A 3 7.10 -15.34 -14.10
CA TRP A 3 7.13 -13.89 -13.93
C TRP A 3 7.08 -13.60 -12.44
N HIS A 4 8.21 -13.17 -11.86
CA HIS A 4 8.26 -12.62 -10.51
C HIS A 4 8.13 -11.10 -10.60
N HIS A 5 6.91 -10.55 -10.58
CA HIS A 5 6.72 -9.15 -10.24
C HIS A 5 6.86 -8.96 -8.72
N LYS A 6 8.09 -9.12 -8.21
CA LYS A 6 8.44 -8.53 -6.93
C LYS A 6 8.45 -7.03 -7.16
N SER A 7 7.55 -6.28 -6.55
CA SER A 7 7.72 -4.84 -6.38
C SER A 7 9.11 -4.64 -5.77
N ALA A 8 10.08 -4.21 -6.58
CA ALA A 8 11.50 -4.14 -6.21
C ALA A 8 11.80 -3.04 -5.16
N MET A 9 10.74 -2.40 -4.66
CA MET A 9 10.79 -1.31 -3.71
C MET A 9 10.87 -1.87 -2.30
N ASN A 10 11.95 -1.51 -1.58
CA ASN A 10 12.06 -1.85 -0.17
C ASN A 10 11.16 -0.91 0.68
N GLN A 11 10.93 -1.29 1.94
CA GLN A 11 10.06 -0.55 2.85
C GLN A 11 10.47 0.93 3.02
N LYS A 12 11.77 1.21 3.02
CA LYS A 12 12.30 2.57 3.19
C LYS A 12 12.00 3.45 1.98
N ASP A 13 12.15 2.89 0.79
CA ASP A 13 11.85 3.59 -0.46
C ASP A 13 10.34 3.80 -0.62
N PHE A 14 9.52 2.82 -0.21
CA PHE A 14 8.07 2.97 -0.16
C PHE A 14 7.65 4.11 0.77
N MET A 15 8.15 4.11 2.01
CA MET A 15 7.85 5.17 2.98
C MET A 15 8.25 6.54 2.44
N LYS A 16 9.40 6.64 1.76
CA LYS A 16 9.85 7.90 1.14
C LYS A 16 8.96 8.32 -0.02
N ALA A 17 8.55 7.39 -0.88
CA ALA A 17 7.70 7.67 -2.03
C ALA A 17 6.29 8.12 -1.63
N VAL A 18 5.74 7.50 -0.58
CA VAL A 18 4.40 7.83 -0.05
C VAL A 18 4.43 9.02 0.91
N GLY A 19 5.58 9.34 1.50
CA GLY A 19 5.69 10.40 2.51
C GLY A 19 5.26 9.94 3.91
N PHE A 20 5.53 8.66 4.24
CA PHE A 20 5.36 8.14 5.60
C PHE A 20 6.62 8.27 6.44
N ASN A 21 6.40 8.59 7.71
CA ASN A 21 7.40 8.34 8.74
C ASN A 21 7.33 6.86 9.19
N GLU A 22 8.42 6.37 9.76
CA GLU A 22 8.54 4.97 10.17
C GLU A 22 7.48 4.56 11.21
N GLY A 23 7.09 5.46 12.11
CA GLY A 23 6.06 5.19 13.12
C GLY A 23 4.70 4.94 12.50
N THR A 24 4.28 5.79 11.56
CA THR A 24 3.03 5.63 10.82
C THR A 24 3.01 4.33 10.03
N TYR A 25 4.09 4.02 9.33
CA TYR A 25 4.21 2.78 8.55
C TYR A 25 4.20 1.53 9.45
N ARG A 26 4.94 1.52 10.56
CA ARG A 26 4.94 0.39 11.50
C ARG A 26 3.57 0.16 12.13
N ARG A 27 2.85 1.21 12.53
CA ARG A 27 1.49 1.08 13.06
C ARG A 27 0.53 0.50 12.03
N TRP A 28 0.67 0.91 10.77
CA TRP A 28 -0.14 0.36 9.70
C TRP A 28 0.12 -1.13 9.47
N ILE A 29 1.37 -1.53 9.33
CA ILE A 29 1.73 -2.92 9.02
C ILE A 29 1.59 -3.86 10.22
N ASN A 30 2.07 -3.46 11.41
CA ASN A 30 2.15 -4.35 12.57
C ASN A 30 0.89 -4.30 13.45
N GLU A 31 0.31 -3.11 13.62
CA GLU A 31 -0.84 -2.90 14.50
C GLU A 31 -2.17 -2.90 13.72
N ARG A 32 -2.13 -3.16 12.40
CA ARG A 32 -3.27 -3.10 11.47
C ARG A 32 -4.10 -1.82 11.61
N THR A 33 -3.44 -0.74 12.04
CA THR A 33 -4.11 0.53 12.29
C THR A 33 -4.05 1.36 11.02
N VAL A 34 -5.20 1.59 10.40
CA VAL A 34 -5.29 2.43 9.20
C VAL A 34 -4.93 3.88 9.58
N PRO A 35 -3.80 4.43 9.08
CA PRO A 35 -3.45 5.81 9.36
C PRO A 35 -4.41 6.77 8.65
N LYS A 36 -4.53 7.98 9.17
CA LYS A 36 -5.21 9.05 8.43
C LYS A 36 -4.30 9.49 7.28
N TYR A 37 -4.69 9.13 6.06
CA TYR A 37 -3.99 9.55 4.85
C TYR A 37 -4.42 10.95 4.41
N THR A 38 -3.48 11.73 3.88
CA THR A 38 -3.83 12.89 3.05
C THR A 38 -4.20 12.42 1.64
N ALA A 39 -4.89 13.27 0.87
CA ALA A 39 -5.21 12.97 -0.53
C ALA A 39 -3.94 12.71 -1.36
N GLU A 40 -2.85 13.43 -1.07
CA GLU A 40 -1.54 13.25 -1.70
C GLU A 40 -0.93 11.88 -1.37
N GLN A 41 -1.04 11.44 -0.11
CA GLN A 41 -0.55 10.12 0.32
C GLN A 41 -1.34 8.99 -0.32
N LEU A 42 -2.66 9.12 -0.44
CA LEU A 42 -3.49 8.14 -1.15
C LEU A 42 -3.10 8.05 -2.62
N ALA A 43 -2.94 9.19 -3.30
CA ALA A 43 -2.49 9.24 -4.68
C ALA A 43 -1.11 8.60 -4.85
N ALA A 44 -0.17 8.89 -3.95
CA ALA A 44 1.17 8.31 -3.97
C ALA A 44 1.15 6.79 -3.75
N ILE A 45 0.29 6.27 -2.87
CA ILE A 45 0.12 4.83 -2.68
C ILE A 45 -0.41 4.19 -3.97
N CYS A 46 -1.46 4.75 -4.57
CA CYS A 46 -2.01 4.26 -5.83
C CYS A 46 -0.95 4.23 -6.94
N GLU A 47 -0.16 5.28 -7.06
CA GLU A 47 0.92 5.38 -8.06
C GLU A 47 2.02 4.34 -7.82
N VAL A 48 2.51 4.24 -6.58
CA VAL A 48 3.59 3.31 -6.20
C VAL A 48 3.16 1.86 -6.34
N CYS A 49 1.95 1.54 -5.90
CA CYS A 49 1.39 0.19 -5.96
C CYS A 49 0.76 -0.15 -7.32
N ARG A 50 0.64 0.83 -8.22
CA ARG A 50 -0.05 0.70 -9.53
C ARG A 50 -1.47 0.15 -9.41
N ILE A 51 -2.21 0.63 -8.40
CA ILE A 51 -3.61 0.31 -8.17
C ILE A 51 -4.45 1.56 -8.35
N ASP A 52 -5.72 1.39 -8.71
CA ASP A 52 -6.66 2.50 -8.74
C ASP A 52 -7.20 2.83 -7.33
N GLY A 53 -7.79 4.02 -7.20
CA GLY A 53 -8.28 4.51 -5.93
C GLY A 53 -9.39 3.66 -5.31
N ASN A 54 -10.24 3.01 -6.10
CA ASN A 54 -11.30 2.16 -5.55
C ASN A 54 -10.70 0.90 -4.95
N THR A 55 -9.78 0.24 -5.65
CA THR A 55 -9.06 -0.92 -5.11
C THR A 55 -8.35 -0.60 -3.78
N LEU A 56 -7.74 0.60 -3.67
CA LEU A 56 -7.16 1.05 -2.42
C LEU A 56 -8.22 1.27 -1.33
N LEU A 57 -9.35 1.91 -1.65
CA LEU A 57 -10.41 2.16 -0.69
C LEU A 57 -11.06 0.87 -0.19
N ASP A 58 -11.31 -0.09 -1.06
CA ASP A 58 -11.90 -1.39 -0.72
C ASP A 58 -10.95 -2.18 0.20
N PHE A 59 -9.64 -2.11 -0.04
CA PHE A 59 -8.64 -2.66 0.87
C PHE A 59 -8.65 -1.96 2.24
N LEU A 60 -8.70 -0.62 2.27
CA LEU A 60 -8.72 0.15 3.51
C LEU A 60 -10.03 -0.02 4.31
N ALA A 61 -11.14 -0.28 3.63
CA ALA A 61 -12.43 -0.59 4.23
C ALA A 61 -12.48 -2.03 4.78
N GLY A 62 -11.48 -2.86 4.46
CA GLY A 62 -11.46 -4.28 4.82
C GLY A 62 -12.44 -5.11 4.01
N GLU A 63 -12.91 -4.60 2.87
CA GLU A 63 -13.78 -5.33 1.93
C GLU A 63 -12.97 -6.29 1.04
N ILE A 64 -11.66 -6.07 0.92
CA ILE A 64 -10.73 -6.93 0.20
C ILE A 64 -9.59 -7.34 1.13
N ASP A 65 -9.35 -8.66 1.23
CA ASP A 65 -8.12 -9.18 1.79
C ASP A 65 -7.06 -9.28 0.67
N LEU A 66 -5.87 -8.71 0.87
CA LEU A 66 -4.80 -8.70 -0.16
C LEU A 66 -4.36 -10.12 -0.56
N GLU A 67 -4.58 -11.11 0.30
CA GLU A 67 -4.31 -12.53 0.02
C GLU A 67 -5.29 -13.14 -1.00
N GLU A 68 -6.43 -12.50 -1.27
CA GLU A 68 -7.47 -12.98 -2.20
C GLU A 68 -7.43 -12.30 -3.58
N LEU A 69 -6.60 -11.28 -3.77
CA LEU A 69 -6.43 -10.66 -5.08
C LEU A 69 -5.69 -11.60 -6.04
N PRO A 70 -6.22 -11.87 -7.25
CA PRO A 70 -5.53 -12.70 -8.23
C PRO A 70 -4.20 -12.04 -8.58
N ASN A 71 -3.10 -12.77 -8.35
CA ASN A 71 -1.76 -12.37 -8.80
C ASN A 71 -1.79 -12.19 -10.32
N ASN A 72 -1.83 -10.95 -10.78
CA ASN A 72 -1.67 -10.58 -12.19
C ASN A 72 -0.20 -10.42 -12.55
#